data_AF-A0A0L0FIN9-F1
#
_entry.id   AF-A0A0L0FIN9-F1
#
_cell.length_a   1.000
_cell.length_b   1.000
_cell.length_c   1.000
_cell.angle_alpha   90.00
_cell.angle_beta   90.00
_cell.angle_gamma   90.00
#
_symmetry.space_group_name_H-M   'P 1'
#
loop_
_entity.id
_entity.type
_entity.pdbx_description
1 polymer ?
#
loop_
_entity_poly.entity_id
_entity_poly.type
_entity_poly.pdbx_seq_one_letter_code
_entity_poly.pdbx_strand_id
1 'polypeptide(L)'
;TVGLGGPEEAELLVLKMIEKGRIHAKINQANGTVSFDESPQDFGARDTTLLLNAQIESLIKLNQSVLLADQHVQDTMDLAK
;
A
#
# COMPACT_ATOMS: atom_id res chain seq x y z
N THR A 1 15.92 -21.24 19.87
CA THR A 1 14.88 -20.59 20.69
C THR A 1 14.58 -19.25 20.07
N VAL A 2 13.30 -18.86 19.96
CA VAL A 2 12.94 -17.52 19.49
C VAL A 2 13.45 -16.51 20.54
N GLY A 3 14.27 -15.54 20.12
CA GLY A 3 15.00 -14.63 21.01
C GLY A 3 14.14 -13.55 21.68
N LEU A 4 12.93 -13.92 22.12
CA LEU A 4 12.00 -13.07 22.83
C LEU A 4 11.96 -13.50 24.31
N GLY A 5 11.81 -12.54 25.21
CA GLY A 5 11.85 -12.73 26.67
C GLY A 5 10.68 -13.53 27.25
N GLY A 6 9.69 -13.87 26.43
CA GLY A 6 8.58 -14.75 26.81
C GLY A 6 7.37 -14.64 25.88
N PRO A 7 6.31 -15.42 26.15
CA PRO A 7 5.07 -15.41 25.39
C PRO A 7 4.34 -14.05 25.47
N GLU A 8 4.41 -13.34 26.61
CA GLU A 8 3.83 -12.00 26.76
C GLU A 8 4.48 -10.96 25.83
N GLU A 9 5.82 -11.01 25.71
CA GLU A 9 6.55 -10.13 24.81
C GLU A 9 6.25 -10.46 23.34
N ALA A 10 6.13 -11.76 23.03
CA ALA A 10 5.73 -12.22 21.70
C ALA A 10 4.33 -11.74 21.32
N GLU A 11 3.36 -11.82 22.24
CA GLU A 11 1.99 -11.35 22.02
C GLU A 11 1.95 -9.84 21.77
N LEU A 12 2.62 -9.05 22.61
CA LEU A 12 2.70 -7.60 22.45
C LEU A 12 3.36 -7.20 21.11
N LEU A 13 4.39 -7.93 20.70
CA LEU A 13 5.05 -7.69 19.43
C LEU A 13 4.13 -8.00 18.25
N VAL A 14 3.44 -9.13 18.28
CA VAL A 14 2.47 -9.53 17.26
C VAL A 14 1.33 -8.52 17.17
N LEU A 15 0.79 -8.06 18.29
CA LEU A 15 -0.24 -7.03 18.33
C LEU A 15 0.24 -5.73 17.66
N LYS A 16 1.44 -5.24 18.00
CA LYS A 16 2.03 -4.07 17.37
C LYS A 16 2.26 -4.24 15.86
N MET A 17 2.56 -5.46 15.41
CA MET A 17 2.73 -5.76 13.98
C MET A 17 1.38 -5.76 13.24
N ILE A 18 0.31 -6.24 13.87
CA ILE A 18 -1.06 -6.18 13.34
C ILE A 18 -1.54 -4.73 13.26
N GLU A 19 -1.39 -3.95 14.33
CA GLU A 19 -1.81 -2.53 14.37
C GLU A 19 -1.10 -1.67 13.31
N LYS A 20 0.18 -1.96 13.04
CA LYS A 20 0.97 -1.28 12.00
C LYS A 20 0.69 -1.80 10.60
N GLY A 21 -0.22 -2.76 10.43
CA GLY A 21 -0.53 -3.40 9.15
C GLY A 21 0.65 -4.17 8.55
N ARG A 22 1.65 -4.57 9.36
CA ARG A 22 2.82 -5.32 8.90
C ARG A 22 2.52 -6.80 8.68
N ILE A 23 1.57 -7.33 9.44
CA ILE A 23 1.05 -8.70 9.28
C ILE A 23 -0.47 -8.66 9.43
N HIS A 24 -1.15 -9.56 8.73
CA HIS A 24 -2.54 -9.87 9.00
C HIS A 24 -2.58 -11.17 9.79
N ALA A 25 -2.99 -11.08 11.05
CA ALA A 25 -3.06 -12.23 11.93
C ALA A 25 -4.15 -12.02 12.98
N LYS A 26 -4.66 -13.12 13.53
CA LYS A 26 -5.61 -13.14 14.64
C LYS A 26 -4.96 -13.84 15.83
N ILE A 27 -5.06 -13.21 17.00
CA ILE A 27 -4.58 -13.78 18.26
C ILE A 27 -5.76 -14.47 18.92
N ASN A 28 -5.62 -15.77 19.23
CA ASN A 28 -6.56 -16.50 20.05
C ASN A 28 -5.93 -16.75 21.41
N GLN A 29 -6.30 -15.91 22.39
CA GLN A 29 -5.79 -16.00 23.75
C GLN A 29 -6.29 -17.24 24.50
N ALA A 30 -7.42 -17.82 24.10
CA ALA A 30 -7.97 -19.00 24.77
C ALA A 30 -7.12 -20.27 24.51
N ASN A 31 -6.40 -20.32 23.38
CA ASN A 31 -5.50 -21.42 23.04
C ASN A 31 -4.04 -20.95 22.85
N GLY A 32 -3.71 -19.71 23.19
CA GLY A 32 -2.38 -19.12 23.09
C GLY A 32 -1.79 -19.10 21.66
N THR A 33 -2.61 -19.17 20.62
CA THR A 33 -2.14 -19.33 19.23
C THR A 33 -2.31 -18.04 18.42
N VAL A 34 -1.35 -17.78 17.54
CA VAL A 34 -1.41 -16.72 16.53
C VAL A 34 -1.68 -17.37 15.17
N SER A 35 -2.81 -17.03 14.55
CA SER A 35 -3.15 -17.49 13.21
C SER A 35 -2.84 -16.39 12.21
N PHE A 36 -1.90 -16.64 11.30
CA PHE A 36 -1.56 -15.71 10.22
C PHE A 36 -2.54 -15.90 9.08
N ASP A 37 -3.11 -14.80 8.60
CA ASP A 37 -3.94 -14.77 7.42
C ASP A 37 -3.05 -14.42 6.22
N GLU A 38 -2.70 -15.43 5.43
CA GLU A 38 -1.89 -15.27 4.21
C GLU A 38 -2.66 -14.67 3.03
N SER A 39 -3.96 -14.36 3.18
CA SER A 39 -4.78 -13.80 2.11
C SER A 39 -5.16 -12.34 2.37
N PRO A 40 -4.23 -11.38 2.22
CA PRO A 40 -4.52 -9.98 2.49
C PRO A 40 -5.07 -9.20 1.28
N GLN A 41 -5.07 -9.78 0.08
CA GLN A 41 -5.49 -9.10 -1.15
C GLN A 41 -6.39 -10.00 -1.97
N ASP A 42 -7.70 -9.81 -1.82
CA ASP A 42 -8.65 -10.24 -2.84
C ASP A 42 -8.54 -9.24 -4.02
N PHE A 43 -7.62 -9.52 -4.94
CA PHE A 43 -7.51 -8.77 -6.19
C PHE A 43 -8.75 -8.89 -7.08
N GLY A 44 -9.66 -9.83 -6.78
CA GLY A 44 -10.96 -9.95 -7.42
C GLY A 44 -12.03 -9.02 -6.83
N ALA A 45 -11.74 -8.36 -5.70
CA ALA A 45 -12.66 -7.41 -5.11
C ALA A 45 -12.83 -6.20 -6.04
N ARG A 46 -14.09 -5.83 -6.28
CA ARG A 46 -14.49 -4.64 -7.06
C ARG A 46 -13.75 -3.37 -6.64
N ASP A 47 -13.42 -3.27 -5.34
CA ASP A 47 -12.70 -2.14 -4.76
C ASP A 47 -11.27 -2.02 -5.30
N THR A 48 -10.58 -3.14 -5.54
CA THR A 48 -9.24 -3.17 -6.15
C THR A 48 -9.28 -2.65 -7.59
N THR A 49 -10.30 -3.02 -8.37
CA THR A 49 -10.48 -2.50 -9.74
C THR A 49 -10.79 -1.01 -9.75
N LEU A 50 -11.63 -0.53 -8.83
CA LEU A 50 -11.96 0.90 -8.70
C LEU A 50 -10.71 1.72 -8.32
N LEU A 51 -9.90 1.21 -7.39
CA LEU A 51 -8.63 1.83 -7.01
C LEU A 51 -7.67 1.92 -8.19
N LEU A 52 -7.52 0.84 -8.97
CA LEU A 52 -6.66 0.82 -10.15
C LEU A 52 -7.14 1.81 -11.21
N ASN A 53 -8.44 1.88 -11.48
CA ASN A 53 -8.99 2.86 -12.42
C ASN A 53 -8.70 4.30 -11.98
N ALA A 54 -8.88 4.61 -10.69
CA ALA A 54 -8.58 5.94 -10.15
C ALA A 54 -7.09 6.30 -10.31
N GLN A 55 -6.19 5.32 -10.11
CA GLN A 55 -4.75 5.51 -10.32
C GLN A 55 -4.41 5.75 -11.80
N ILE A 56 -5.01 4.99 -12.72
CA ILE A 56 -4.84 5.16 -14.17
C ILE A 56 -5.28 6.56 -14.60
N GLU A 57 -6.46 7.00 -14.16
CA GLU A 57 -6.97 8.35 -14.46
C GLU A 57 -6.04 9.44 -13.95
N SER A 58 -5.49 9.27 -12.74
CA SER A 58 -4.52 10.20 -12.18
C SER A 58 -3.24 10.28 -13.03
N LEU A 59 -2.74 9.15 -13.51
CA LEU A 59 -1.56 9.09 -14.38
C LEU A 59 -1.82 9.74 -15.74
N ILE A 60 -3.01 9.55 -16.32
CA ILE A 60 -3.40 10.20 -17.58
C ILE A 60 -3.40 11.72 -17.42
N LYS A 61 -4.00 12.24 -16.34
CA LYS A 61 -4.02 13.69 -16.05
C LYS A 61 -2.62 14.27 -15.87
N LEU A 62 -1.76 13.53 -15.18
CA LEU A 62 -0.36 13.94 -15.02
C LEU A 62 0.36 13.99 -16.37
N ASN A 63 0.21 12.95 -17.20
CA ASN A 63 0.81 12.92 -18.54
C ASN A 63 0.34 14.10 -19.42
N GLN A 64 -0.96 14.40 -19.41
CA GLN A 64 -1.49 15.57 -20.11
C GLN A 64 -0.85 16.88 -19.62
N SER A 65 -0.68 17.02 -18.31
CA SER A 65 -0.04 18.21 -17.72
C SER A 65 1.42 18.33 -18.15
N VAL A 66 2.15 17.21 -18.23
CA VAL A 66 3.54 17.18 -18.71
C VAL A 66 3.61 17.57 -20.19
N LEU A 67 2.73 17.04 -21.04
CA LEU A 67 2.70 17.39 -22.47
C LEU A 67 2.40 18.88 -22.70
N LEU A 68 1.49 19.46 -21.91
CA LEU A 68 1.21 20.90 -21.97
C LEU A 68 2.42 21.74 -21.55
N ALA A 69 3.14 21.32 -20.51
CA ALA A 69 4.35 21.99 -20.08
C ALA A 69 5.45 21.90 -21.14
N ASP A 70 5.62 20.74 -21.77
CA ASP A 70 6.60 20.52 -22.85
C ASP A 70 6.29 21.41 -24.07
N GLN A 71 5.02 21.47 -24.49
CA GLN A 71 4.58 22.36 -25.57
C GLN A 71 4.86 23.83 -25.24
N HIS A 72 4.58 24.26 -24.00
CA HIS A 72 4.85 25.63 -23.58
C HIS A 72 6.34 25.97 -23.65
N VAL A 73 7.21 25.06 -23.21
CA VAL A 73 8.67 25.23 -23.32
C VAL A 73 9.07 25.37 -24.79
N GLN A 74 8.55 24.51 -25.66
CA GLN A 74 8.87 24.56 -27.10
C GLN A 74 8.43 25.88 -27.74
N ASP A 75 7.20 26.33 -27.48
CA ASP A 75 6.67 27.60 -28.00
C ASP A 75 7.53 28.79 -27.55
N THR A 76 7.94 28.81 -26.28
CA THR A 76 8.80 29.89 -25.75
C THR A 76 10.19 29.90 -26.37
N MET A 77 10.76 28.73 -26.70
CA MET A 77 12.04 28.65 -27.39
C MET A 77 11.95 29.12 -28.85
N ASP A 78 10.83 28.86 -29.52
CA ASP A 78 10.62 29.29 -30.91
C ASP A 78 10.34 30.80 -31.01
N LEU A 79 9.69 31.39 -30.01
CA LEU A 79 9.54 32.86 -29.88
C LEU A 79 10.86 33.60 -29.60
N ALA A 80 11.88 32.91 -29.09
CA ALA A 80 13.18 33.49 -28.74
C ALA A 80 14.21 33.43 -29.90
N LYS A 81 13.86 32.84 -31.05
CA LYS A 81 14.68 32.78 -32.27
C LYS A 81 14.31 33.91 -33.23
#